data_AF-A0A1D6GWG7-F1
#
_entry.id   AF-A0A1D6GWG7-F1
#
_cell.length_a   1.000
_cell.length_b   1.000
_cell.length_c   1.000
_cell.angle_alpha   90.00
_cell.angle_beta   90.00
_cell.angle_gamma   90.00
#
_symmetry.space_group_name_H-M   'P 1'
#
loop_
_entity.id
_entity.type
_entity.pdbx_description
1 polymer ?
#
loop_
_entity_poly.entity_id
_entity_poly.type
_entity_poly.pdbx_seq_one_letter_code
_entity_poly.pdbx_strand_id
1 'polypeptide(L)'
;MCLVCGIYAQVHCGFMKNSGADMDIIDVKYIQKCKFVVASGIFDGYDIPHQPSNISRRSQKLFCFLMVVDEVSLDFIQKNTTVKIDSAGGKWVGIWRLLTVHRLPFDEPRRNGKIPKILTHRLFPQAWYSIWIDGKMELIVDPLLILERLAFYLEPLDTSWWCSIDGLEWKFFCRYLWRGKYTFAVAVHKHHRSIYEEGDAIKRRKRYARPLVDLQMKMYYYEGMEPWSPKKKMPGDVPEGAVLIREHTATTNLFSCLWFNEVNLFTPRDQISFGYVARRLGDALELFMFPNCEYNSLFVLHRHTREHSSKVEWAKTVDEIVEKGLRESRGGLGLWTPYPADLSSVELPAVRRTSPAG
;
A
#
# COMPACT_ATOMS: atom_id res chain seq x y z
N MET A 1 20.85 -2.64 6.72
CA MET A 1 21.91 -1.78 7.28
C MET A 1 22.00 -0.57 6.37
N CYS A 2 21.54 0.60 6.80
CA CYS A 2 21.62 1.84 6.02
C CYS A 2 22.59 2.80 6.73
N LEU A 3 23.57 3.27 5.98
CA LEU A 3 24.69 4.10 6.45
C LEU A 3 24.38 5.57 6.16
N VAL A 4 23.67 6.25 7.07
CA VAL A 4 23.64 7.71 7.16
C VAL A 4 23.49 8.08 8.65
N CYS A 5 24.46 8.80 9.20
CA CYS A 5 24.46 9.43 10.53
C CYS A 5 24.77 8.62 11.82
N GLY A 6 25.41 7.45 11.79
CA GLY A 6 26.10 6.91 12.98
C GLY A 6 25.25 6.62 14.24
N ILE A 7 23.92 6.78 14.16
CA ILE A 7 22.94 6.37 15.15
C ILE A 7 22.24 5.16 14.56
N TYR A 8 22.56 3.99 15.09
CA TYR A 8 21.90 2.74 14.70
C TYR A 8 20.46 2.73 15.24
N ALA A 9 19.51 3.28 14.49
CA ALA A 9 18.10 3.13 14.80
C ALA A 9 17.61 1.77 14.29
N GLN A 10 17.31 0.84 15.18
CA GLN A 10 16.65 -0.41 14.85
C GLN A 10 15.20 -0.12 14.46
N VAL A 11 14.90 -0.06 13.16
CA VAL A 11 13.54 0.12 12.68
C VAL A 11 12.81 -1.22 12.71
N HIS A 12 11.77 -1.30 13.53
CA HIS A 12 10.85 -2.43 13.51
C HIS A 12 10.13 -2.45 12.15
N CYS A 13 10.26 -3.55 11.40
CA CYS A 13 9.64 -3.68 10.08
C CYS A 13 8.89 -4.99 9.95
N GLY A 14 7.57 -4.90 10.10
CA GLY A 14 6.66 -6.02 9.97
C GLY A 14 6.15 -6.51 11.31
N PHE A 15 5.63 -7.72 11.29
CA PHE A 15 4.94 -8.31 12.44
C PHE A 15 5.91 -8.75 13.51
N MET A 16 5.48 -8.56 14.76
CA MET A 16 6.14 -9.05 15.96
C MET A 16 6.47 -10.55 15.81
N LYS A 17 7.62 -10.95 16.35
CA LYS A 17 8.15 -12.32 16.45
C LYS A 17 7.14 -13.46 16.10
N ASN A 18 7.49 -14.24 15.07
CA ASN A 18 7.11 -15.65 14.85
C ASN A 18 5.73 -16.09 14.28
N SER A 19 4.78 -15.27 13.80
CA SER A 19 3.54 -15.90 13.24
C SER A 19 2.53 -15.07 12.43
N GLY A 20 2.79 -13.81 12.06
CA GLY A 20 1.70 -12.90 11.68
C GLY A 20 1.05 -13.06 10.29
N ALA A 21 1.47 -13.98 9.42
CA ALA A 21 0.87 -14.22 8.09
C ALA A 21 1.56 -15.42 7.44
N ASP A 22 1.46 -16.57 8.08
CA ASP A 22 2.17 -17.75 7.59
C ASP A 22 1.54 -18.24 6.30
N MET A 23 2.35 -18.42 5.26
CA MET A 23 1.90 -18.92 3.96
C MET A 23 2.17 -20.41 3.85
N ASP A 24 1.40 -21.09 3.01
CA ASP A 24 1.65 -22.47 2.66
C ASP A 24 3.07 -22.67 2.09
N ILE A 25 3.73 -23.77 2.46
CA ILE A 25 5.13 -24.05 2.05
C ILE A 25 5.27 -24.07 0.52
N ILE A 26 4.25 -24.57 -0.19
CA ILE A 26 4.21 -24.59 -1.65
C ILE A 26 4.24 -23.17 -2.25
N ASP A 27 3.60 -22.22 -1.59
CA ASP A 27 3.52 -20.82 -2.00
C ASP A 27 4.80 -20.08 -1.64
N VAL A 28 5.38 -20.36 -0.47
CA VAL A 28 6.72 -19.86 -0.09
C VAL A 28 7.77 -20.28 -1.12
N LYS A 29 7.73 -21.54 -1.60
CA LYS A 29 8.62 -22.00 -2.67
C LYS A 29 8.32 -21.30 -4.00
N TYR A 30 7.05 -21.10 -4.33
CA TYR A 30 6.66 -20.42 -5.56
C TYR A 30 7.16 -18.97 -5.60
N ILE A 31 6.97 -18.20 -4.55
CA ILE A 31 7.31 -16.76 -4.51
C ILE A 31 8.82 -16.48 -4.53
N GLN A 32 9.64 -17.45 -4.11
CA GLN A 32 11.11 -17.31 -4.15
C GLN A 32 11.67 -17.11 -5.56
N LYS A 33 10.97 -17.56 -6.60
CA LYS A 33 11.39 -17.36 -7.99
C LYS A 33 10.92 -16.04 -8.61
N CYS A 34 10.04 -15.31 -7.93
CA CYS A 34 9.38 -14.14 -8.48
C CYS A 34 10.28 -12.90 -8.34
N LYS A 35 10.75 -12.37 -9.47
CA LYS A 35 11.51 -11.09 -9.53
C LYS A 35 10.63 -9.89 -9.80
N PHE A 36 9.56 -10.07 -10.58
CA PHE A 36 8.55 -9.05 -10.85
C PHE A 36 7.21 -9.55 -10.32
N VAL A 37 6.53 -8.73 -9.53
CA VAL A 37 5.29 -9.13 -8.87
C VAL A 37 4.18 -8.14 -9.19
N VAL A 38 3.03 -8.65 -9.61
CA VAL A 38 1.77 -7.93 -9.50
C VAL A 38 1.02 -8.55 -8.34
N ALA A 39 0.75 -7.76 -7.30
CA ALA A 39 0.15 -8.22 -6.06
C ALA A 39 -1.21 -7.56 -5.83
N SER A 40 -2.17 -8.35 -5.37
CA SER A 40 -3.45 -7.90 -4.86
C SER A 40 -3.80 -8.65 -3.58
N GLY A 41 -4.89 -8.28 -2.92
CA GLY A 41 -5.36 -9.02 -1.76
C GLY A 41 -6.83 -8.80 -1.44
N ILE A 42 -7.44 -9.85 -0.92
CA ILE A 42 -8.85 -9.90 -0.52
C ILE A 42 -8.89 -10.55 0.87
N PHE A 43 -9.56 -9.89 1.80
CA PHE A 43 -9.70 -10.36 3.18
C PHE A 43 -11.18 -10.37 3.53
N ASP A 44 -11.61 -11.27 4.43
CA ASP A 44 -12.98 -11.35 4.95
C ASP A 44 -14.10 -11.44 3.86
N GLY A 45 -13.76 -11.98 2.68
CA GLY A 45 -14.70 -12.21 1.57
C GLY A 45 -15.34 -10.96 0.98
N TYR A 46 -14.69 -9.79 1.07
CA TYR A 46 -15.27 -8.51 0.66
C TYR A 46 -15.46 -8.35 -0.86
N ASP A 47 -14.55 -8.91 -1.63
CA ASP A 47 -14.47 -8.71 -3.08
C ASP A 47 -14.27 -10.04 -3.80
N ILE A 48 -14.55 -10.06 -5.10
CA ILE A 48 -14.29 -11.18 -5.99
C ILE A 48 -13.04 -10.86 -6.83
N PRO A 49 -12.14 -11.83 -7.09
CA PRO A 49 -10.96 -11.58 -7.92
C PRO A 49 -11.30 -11.05 -9.31
N HIS A 50 -10.96 -9.79 -9.59
CA HIS A 50 -11.05 -9.23 -10.94
C HIS A 50 -9.83 -9.66 -11.78
N GLN A 51 -10.08 -10.15 -13.00
CA GLN A 51 -9.01 -10.62 -13.89
C GLN A 51 -8.37 -9.46 -14.64
N PRO A 52 -7.03 -9.34 -14.65
CA PRO A 52 -6.33 -8.43 -15.53
C PRO A 52 -6.68 -8.68 -17.00
N SER A 53 -6.91 -7.60 -17.73
CA SER A 53 -7.22 -7.58 -19.15
C SER A 53 -6.01 -7.11 -19.96
N ASN A 54 -5.91 -7.53 -21.23
CA ASN A 54 -4.86 -7.11 -22.18
C ASN A 54 -3.40 -7.42 -21.75
N ILE A 55 -3.17 -8.53 -21.03
CA ILE A 55 -1.83 -8.93 -20.59
C ILE A 55 -1.13 -9.76 -21.68
N SER A 56 0.01 -9.27 -22.17
CA SER A 56 0.82 -9.98 -23.17
C SER A 56 1.40 -11.28 -22.64
N ARG A 57 1.64 -12.25 -23.54
CA ARG A 57 2.30 -13.52 -23.20
C ARG A 57 3.68 -13.33 -22.56
N ARG A 58 4.37 -12.23 -22.89
CA ARG A 58 5.66 -11.88 -22.30
C ARG A 58 5.49 -11.53 -20.82
N SER A 59 4.52 -10.67 -20.50
CA SER A 59 4.24 -10.25 -19.13
C SER A 59 3.72 -11.39 -18.26
N GLN A 60 2.89 -12.29 -18.82
CA GLN A 60 2.44 -13.50 -18.12
C GLN A 60 3.61 -14.43 -17.73
N LYS A 61 4.71 -14.44 -18.50
CA LYS A 61 5.92 -15.22 -18.17
C LYS A 61 6.86 -14.50 -17.20
N LEU A 62 6.90 -13.17 -17.27
CA LEU A 62 7.85 -12.35 -16.51
C LEU A 62 7.34 -12.01 -15.11
N PHE A 63 6.04 -11.71 -14.98
CA PHE A 63 5.43 -11.29 -13.73
C PHE A 63 4.74 -12.46 -13.03
N CYS A 64 4.92 -12.55 -11.72
CA CYS A 64 4.07 -13.34 -10.86
C CYS A 64 2.84 -12.53 -10.47
N PHE A 65 1.65 -13.00 -10.88
CA PHE A 65 0.36 -12.45 -10.46
C PHE A 65 -0.07 -13.17 -9.18
N LEU A 66 0.02 -12.46 -8.06
CA LEU A 66 -0.17 -13.01 -6.71
C LEU A 66 -1.35 -12.32 -6.03
N MET A 67 -2.27 -13.10 -5.47
CA MET A 67 -3.41 -12.58 -4.72
C MET A 67 -3.39 -13.16 -3.32
N VAL A 68 -3.15 -12.29 -2.33
CA VAL A 68 -3.08 -12.69 -0.92
C VAL A 68 -4.48 -12.74 -0.34
N VAL A 69 -4.85 -13.89 0.23
CA VAL A 69 -6.19 -14.13 0.77
C VAL A 69 -6.14 -14.75 2.15
N ASP A 70 -7.08 -14.39 3.01
CA ASP A 70 -7.32 -15.12 4.26
C ASP A 70 -8.17 -16.38 4.02
N GLU A 71 -8.27 -17.22 5.04
CA GLU A 71 -9.05 -18.48 4.98
C GLU A 71 -10.51 -18.22 4.64
N VAL A 72 -11.11 -17.16 5.21
CA VAL A 72 -12.50 -16.77 4.96
C VAL A 72 -12.71 -16.38 3.49
N SER A 73 -11.81 -15.58 2.92
CA SER A 73 -11.88 -15.18 1.50
C SER A 73 -11.62 -16.36 0.58
N LEU A 74 -10.71 -17.27 0.94
CA LEU A 74 -10.46 -18.47 0.14
C LEU A 74 -11.75 -19.31 0.03
N ASP A 75 -12.41 -19.59 1.15
CA ASP A 75 -13.67 -20.34 1.18
C ASP A 75 -14.77 -19.66 0.36
N PHE A 76 -14.85 -18.32 0.47
CA PHE A 76 -15.80 -17.52 -0.31
C PHE A 76 -15.51 -17.61 -1.82
N ILE A 77 -14.25 -17.51 -2.23
CA ILE A 77 -13.82 -17.59 -3.63
C ILE A 77 -14.09 -19.00 -4.18
N GLN A 78 -13.79 -20.05 -3.42
CA GLN A 78 -14.03 -21.44 -3.84
C GLN A 78 -15.52 -21.74 -4.09
N LYS A 79 -16.42 -21.08 -3.36
CA LYS A 79 -17.87 -21.24 -3.54
C LYS A 79 -18.41 -20.46 -4.75
N ASN A 80 -17.83 -19.31 -5.06
CA ASN A 80 -18.36 -18.39 -6.07
C ASN A 80 -17.60 -18.41 -7.41
N THR A 81 -16.41 -19.00 -7.47
CA THR A 81 -15.53 -18.94 -8.65
C THR A 81 -14.78 -20.25 -8.85
N THR A 82 -14.45 -20.56 -10.11
CA THR A 82 -13.67 -21.75 -10.46
C THR A 82 -12.21 -21.58 -10.03
N VAL A 83 -11.80 -22.31 -8.99
CA VAL A 83 -10.41 -22.41 -8.55
C VAL A 83 -9.75 -23.61 -9.22
N LYS A 84 -8.60 -23.40 -9.87
CA LYS A 84 -7.77 -24.46 -10.47
C LYS A 84 -6.61 -24.79 -9.54
N ILE A 85 -6.23 -26.06 -9.48
CA ILE A 85 -5.06 -26.53 -8.72
C ILE A 85 -4.00 -26.99 -9.72
N ASP A 86 -2.79 -26.46 -9.61
CA ASP A 86 -1.64 -26.88 -10.44
C ASP A 86 -1.02 -28.20 -9.94
N SER A 87 -0.11 -28.77 -10.72
CA SER A 87 0.56 -30.04 -10.36
C SER A 87 1.39 -29.98 -9.08
N ALA A 88 1.77 -28.79 -8.62
CA ALA A 88 2.49 -28.56 -7.38
C ALA A 88 1.55 -28.24 -6.20
N GLY A 89 0.23 -28.31 -6.39
CA GLY A 89 -0.79 -28.04 -5.37
C GLY A 89 -1.16 -26.55 -5.23
N GLY A 90 -0.63 -25.67 -6.07
CA GLY A 90 -0.93 -24.24 -6.05
C GLY A 90 -2.35 -23.93 -6.54
N LYS A 91 -3.02 -23.00 -5.88
CA LYS A 91 -4.41 -22.59 -6.19
C LYS A 91 -4.41 -21.36 -7.10
N TRP A 92 -5.30 -21.34 -8.10
CA TRP A 92 -5.37 -20.30 -9.11
C TRP A 92 -6.79 -19.88 -9.44
N VAL A 93 -6.98 -18.58 -9.68
CA VAL A 93 -8.21 -18.01 -10.26
C VAL A 93 -7.81 -17.17 -11.47
N GLY A 94 -8.05 -17.71 -12.66
CA GLY A 94 -7.54 -17.15 -13.91
C GLY A 94 -6.01 -17.03 -13.89
N ILE A 95 -5.48 -15.82 -14.00
CA ILE A 95 -4.02 -15.56 -13.92
C ILE A 95 -3.51 -15.43 -12.48
N TRP A 96 -4.37 -15.17 -11.52
CA TRP A 96 -3.97 -14.97 -10.12
C TRP A 96 -3.63 -16.29 -9.44
N ARG A 97 -2.43 -16.40 -8.88
CA ARG A 97 -2.12 -17.41 -7.88
C ARG A 97 -2.63 -16.94 -6.52
N LEU A 98 -3.47 -17.75 -5.89
CA LEU A 98 -3.97 -17.48 -4.54
C LEU A 98 -2.89 -17.87 -3.53
N LEU A 99 -2.55 -16.94 -2.64
CA LEU A 99 -1.63 -17.15 -1.52
C LEU A 99 -2.43 -17.05 -0.22
N THR A 100 -2.68 -18.19 0.41
CA THR A 100 -3.43 -18.22 1.66
C THR A 100 -2.52 -17.84 2.82
N VAL A 101 -2.95 -16.85 3.62
CA VAL A 101 -2.26 -16.44 4.84
C VAL A 101 -3.01 -16.93 6.07
N HIS A 102 -2.25 -17.54 6.96
CA HIS A 102 -2.71 -18.11 8.23
C HIS A 102 -2.28 -17.23 9.39
N ARG A 103 -2.99 -17.36 10.53
CA ARG A 103 -2.66 -16.68 11.80
C ARG A 103 -2.51 -15.16 11.64
N LEU A 104 -3.56 -14.52 11.13
CA LEU A 104 -3.57 -13.07 10.94
C LEU A 104 -3.28 -12.33 12.25
N PRO A 105 -2.52 -11.21 12.20
CA PRO A 105 -2.01 -10.53 13.37
C PRO A 105 -2.97 -9.47 13.94
N PHE A 106 -4.02 -9.11 13.19
CA PHE A 106 -5.05 -8.16 13.61
C PHE A 106 -6.43 -8.80 13.60
N ASP A 107 -7.27 -8.32 14.52
CA ASP A 107 -8.69 -8.63 14.52
C ASP A 107 -9.43 -7.92 13.39
N GLU A 108 -8.99 -6.70 13.02
CA GLU A 108 -9.59 -5.89 11.96
C GLU A 108 -9.08 -6.30 10.56
N PRO A 109 -9.94 -6.85 9.67
CA PRO A 109 -9.54 -7.26 8.32
C PRO A 109 -8.91 -6.14 7.49
N ARG A 110 -9.35 -4.88 7.70
CA ARG A 110 -8.77 -3.74 6.97
C ARG A 110 -7.28 -3.54 7.27
N ARG A 111 -6.82 -3.86 8.48
CA ARG A 111 -5.39 -3.83 8.84
C ARG A 111 -4.64 -5.01 8.22
N ASN A 112 -5.26 -6.19 8.23
CA ASN A 112 -4.71 -7.38 7.56
C ASN A 112 -4.47 -7.11 6.07
N GLY A 113 -5.39 -6.40 5.40
CA GLY A 113 -5.20 -5.95 4.01
C GLY A 113 -4.04 -4.97 3.79
N LYS A 114 -3.59 -4.25 4.83
CA LYS A 114 -2.41 -3.36 4.71
C LYS A 114 -1.08 -4.11 4.69
N ILE A 115 -1.08 -5.37 5.11
CA ILE A 115 0.12 -6.22 5.11
C ILE A 115 0.62 -6.44 3.69
N PRO A 116 -0.16 -7.08 2.79
CA PRO A 116 0.32 -7.31 1.44
C PRO A 116 0.43 -6.03 0.62
N LYS A 117 -0.32 -4.99 1.00
CA LYS A 117 -0.24 -3.66 0.40
C LYS A 117 1.06 -2.91 0.68
N ILE A 118 1.45 -2.82 1.94
CA ILE A 118 2.58 -1.97 2.34
C ILE A 118 3.86 -2.80 2.45
N LEU A 119 3.78 -4.01 3.01
CA LEU A 119 4.92 -4.88 3.29
C LEU A 119 5.17 -5.93 2.20
N THR A 120 4.88 -5.60 0.94
CA THR A 120 5.12 -6.49 -0.21
C THR A 120 6.55 -7.01 -0.27
N HIS A 121 7.53 -6.16 0.10
CA HIS A 121 8.95 -6.52 0.15
C HIS A 121 9.30 -7.58 1.22
N ARG A 122 8.47 -7.72 2.25
CA ARG A 122 8.63 -8.77 3.29
C ARG A 122 7.97 -10.07 2.86
N LEU A 123 6.81 -9.99 2.20
CA LEU A 123 6.12 -11.17 1.67
C LEU A 123 6.85 -11.78 0.48
N PHE A 124 7.41 -10.94 -0.39
CA PHE A 124 8.11 -11.37 -1.61
C PHE A 124 9.56 -10.87 -1.59
N PRO A 125 10.42 -11.44 -0.72
CA PRO A 125 11.78 -10.93 -0.49
C PRO A 125 12.71 -11.04 -1.70
N GLN A 126 12.35 -11.85 -2.70
CA GLN A 126 13.11 -12.02 -3.93
C GLN A 126 12.68 -11.08 -5.05
N ALA A 127 11.59 -10.33 -4.85
CA ALA A 127 11.08 -9.39 -5.84
C ALA A 127 11.96 -8.14 -5.90
N TRP A 128 12.29 -7.71 -7.11
CA TRP A 128 12.95 -6.44 -7.39
C TRP A 128 11.94 -5.33 -7.64
N TYR A 129 10.80 -5.67 -8.23
CA TYR A 129 9.72 -4.74 -8.53
C TYR A 129 8.38 -5.33 -8.14
N SER A 130 7.52 -4.48 -7.58
CA SER A 130 6.12 -4.82 -7.35
C SER A 130 5.14 -3.73 -7.79
N ILE A 131 4.00 -4.18 -8.28
CA ILE A 131 2.81 -3.38 -8.55
C ILE A 131 1.71 -3.92 -7.62
N TRP A 132 1.33 -3.13 -6.62
CA TRP A 132 0.17 -3.40 -5.78
C TRP A 132 -1.09 -2.87 -6.44
N ILE A 133 -2.17 -3.65 -6.39
CA ILE A 133 -3.49 -3.31 -6.94
C ILE A 133 -4.56 -3.72 -5.91
N ASP A 134 -5.41 -2.78 -5.50
CA ASP A 134 -6.52 -3.04 -4.58
C ASP A 134 -7.51 -4.09 -5.15
N GLY A 135 -8.15 -4.89 -4.30
CA GLY A 135 -8.92 -6.08 -4.71
C GLY A 135 -10.09 -5.77 -5.65
N LYS A 136 -10.67 -4.57 -5.54
CA LYS A 136 -11.74 -4.04 -6.39
C LYS A 136 -11.28 -3.48 -7.74
N MET A 137 -9.98 -3.43 -7.99
CA MET A 137 -9.42 -2.81 -9.18
C MET A 137 -9.08 -3.88 -10.22
N GLU A 138 -9.39 -3.59 -11.46
CA GLU A 138 -8.95 -4.38 -12.60
C GLU A 138 -7.80 -3.67 -13.32
N LEU A 139 -6.73 -4.40 -13.59
CA LEU A 139 -5.63 -3.95 -14.43
C LEU A 139 -6.01 -4.12 -15.91
N ILE A 140 -6.08 -3.03 -16.67
CA ILE A 140 -6.47 -3.07 -18.10
C ILE A 140 -5.31 -2.81 -19.06
N VAL A 141 -4.13 -2.52 -18.52
CA VAL A 141 -2.89 -2.24 -19.26
C VAL A 141 -1.81 -3.25 -18.87
N ASP A 142 -1.01 -3.66 -19.84
CA ASP A 142 0.09 -4.59 -19.60
C ASP A 142 1.09 -4.02 -18.56
N PRO A 143 1.50 -4.80 -17.52
CA PRO A 143 2.47 -4.38 -16.51
C PRO A 143 3.79 -3.86 -17.07
N LEU A 144 4.26 -4.42 -18.21
CA LEU A 144 5.46 -3.92 -18.89
C LEU A 144 5.26 -2.49 -19.37
N LEU A 145 4.07 -2.17 -19.92
CA LEU A 145 3.75 -0.82 -20.35
C LEU A 145 3.64 0.14 -19.17
N ILE A 146 3.23 -0.32 -17.98
CA ILE A 146 3.25 0.52 -16.77
C ILE A 146 4.69 0.84 -16.37
N LEU A 147 5.57 -0.16 -16.39
CA LEU A 147 7.00 0.06 -16.14
C LEU A 147 7.65 0.93 -17.23
N GLU A 148 7.19 0.85 -18.48
CA GLU A 148 7.68 1.67 -19.60
C GLU A 148 7.13 3.10 -19.62
N ARG A 149 5.83 3.30 -19.36
CA ARG A 149 5.18 4.62 -19.37
C ARG A 149 5.70 5.53 -18.27
N LEU A 150 6.01 4.97 -17.10
CA LEU A 150 6.66 5.74 -16.04
C LEU A 150 8.09 6.18 -16.42
N ALA A 151 8.68 5.63 -17.48
CA ALA A 151 9.94 6.08 -18.05
C ALA A 151 9.80 7.33 -18.96
N PHE A 152 8.59 7.67 -19.43
CA PHE A 152 8.39 8.62 -20.53
C PHE A 152 8.04 10.06 -20.11
N TYR A 153 7.79 10.33 -18.83
CA TYR A 153 7.40 11.67 -18.33
C TYR A 153 8.53 12.71 -18.25
N LEU A 154 9.70 12.46 -18.86
CA LEU A 154 10.84 13.39 -18.86
C LEU A 154 11.42 13.51 -20.28
N GLU A 155 11.63 14.76 -20.68
CA GLU A 155 11.80 15.32 -22.05
C GLU A 155 13.10 14.89 -22.81
N PRO A 156 13.36 15.36 -24.07
CA PRO A 156 13.47 14.50 -25.25
C PRO A 156 14.90 14.19 -25.72
N LEU A 157 15.00 13.12 -26.54
CA LEU A 157 16.07 12.83 -27.52
C LEU A 157 17.52 12.78 -27.00
N ASP A 158 17.91 11.62 -26.48
CA ASP A 158 19.25 11.08 -26.77
C ASP A 158 19.12 9.60 -27.16
N THR A 159 19.27 9.35 -28.45
CA THR A 159 19.20 8.03 -29.08
C THR A 159 20.56 7.32 -29.10
N SER A 160 21.56 7.75 -28.33
CA SER A 160 22.89 7.12 -28.31
C SER A 160 22.99 5.82 -27.50
N TRP A 161 21.93 5.39 -26.81
CA TRP A 161 21.88 4.10 -26.09
C TRP A 161 21.02 3.07 -26.82
N TRP A 162 21.43 2.73 -28.04
CA TRP A 162 20.95 1.51 -28.68
C TRP A 162 21.55 0.30 -27.96
N CYS A 163 20.67 -0.48 -27.35
CA CYS A 163 20.99 -1.76 -26.74
C CYS A 163 21.42 -2.73 -27.86
N SER A 164 22.73 -2.93 -28.04
CA SER A 164 23.25 -3.97 -28.93
C SER A 164 23.15 -5.32 -28.23
N ILE A 165 22.52 -6.26 -28.92
CA ILE A 165 22.18 -7.61 -28.47
C ILE A 165 23.29 -8.53 -28.98
N ASP A 166 24.08 -9.11 -28.08
CA ASP A 166 24.82 -10.32 -28.40
C ASP A 166 24.94 -11.22 -27.16
N GLY A 167 24.43 -12.45 -27.32
CA GLY A 167 24.88 -13.68 -26.66
C GLY A 167 24.90 -13.76 -25.14
N LEU A 168 24.02 -14.61 -24.60
CA LEU A 168 24.03 -15.21 -23.25
C LEU A 168 23.48 -14.35 -22.08
N GLU A 169 22.45 -14.93 -21.45
CA GLU A 169 21.90 -14.70 -20.10
C GLU A 169 21.57 -13.25 -19.64
N TRP A 170 20.27 -12.98 -19.53
CA TRP A 170 19.64 -12.00 -18.61
C TRP A 170 20.17 -10.55 -18.61
N LYS A 171 20.21 -9.89 -19.77
CA LYS A 171 20.33 -8.42 -19.89
C LYS A 171 19.09 -7.74 -20.48
N PHE A 172 17.89 -8.18 -20.06
CA PHE A 172 16.66 -7.43 -20.31
C PHE A 172 16.23 -6.75 -19.01
N PHE A 173 16.67 -5.50 -18.81
CA PHE A 173 16.04 -4.42 -18.02
C PHE A 173 17.06 -3.27 -17.81
N CYS A 174 17.63 -2.73 -18.89
CA CYS A 174 18.38 -1.48 -18.76
C CYS A 174 17.41 -0.34 -18.40
N ARG A 175 17.55 0.21 -17.19
CA ARG A 175 17.18 1.60 -16.83
C ARG A 175 15.70 2.04 -16.93
N TYR A 176 14.73 1.13 -16.94
CA TYR A 176 13.31 1.49 -17.16
C TYR A 176 12.68 2.43 -16.10
N LEU A 177 13.25 2.62 -14.90
CA LEU A 177 12.78 3.64 -13.94
C LEU A 177 13.59 4.94 -13.89
N TRP A 178 14.74 5.04 -14.57
CA TRP A 178 15.74 6.07 -14.25
C TRP A 178 16.04 7.02 -15.41
N ARG A 179 15.00 7.69 -15.91
CA ARG A 179 15.19 9.05 -16.44
C ARG A 179 14.98 10.12 -15.35
N GLY A 180 14.21 9.81 -14.30
CA GLY A 180 13.89 10.73 -13.19
C GLY A 180 14.36 10.33 -11.80
N LYS A 181 15.04 9.18 -11.67
CA LYS A 181 15.53 8.62 -10.40
C LYS A 181 14.47 8.12 -9.39
N TYR A 182 13.21 8.06 -9.79
CA TYR A 182 12.13 7.61 -8.91
C TYR A 182 12.17 6.10 -8.64
N THR A 183 11.93 5.71 -7.39
CA THR A 183 11.89 4.30 -6.94
C THR A 183 10.52 3.87 -6.42
N PHE A 184 9.63 4.84 -6.21
CA PHE A 184 8.26 4.62 -5.78
C PHE A 184 7.34 5.54 -6.58
N ALA A 185 6.23 5.01 -7.08
CA ALA A 185 5.22 5.75 -7.81
C ALA A 185 3.81 5.44 -7.29
N VAL A 186 2.99 6.48 -7.16
CA VAL A 186 1.60 6.38 -6.70
C VAL A 186 0.77 7.49 -7.32
N ALA A 187 -0.53 7.28 -7.48
CA ALA A 187 -1.41 8.33 -7.97
C ALA A 187 -1.65 9.41 -6.91
N VAL A 188 -1.80 10.67 -7.33
CA VAL A 188 -2.34 11.74 -6.48
C VAL A 188 -3.81 11.48 -6.23
N HIS A 189 -4.25 11.68 -4.98
CA HIS A 189 -5.65 11.57 -4.64
C HIS A 189 -6.50 12.60 -5.38
N LYS A 190 -7.69 12.18 -5.84
CA LYS A 190 -8.54 12.98 -6.75
C LYS A 190 -9.00 14.32 -6.18
N HIS A 191 -9.21 14.39 -4.86
CA HIS A 191 -9.88 15.52 -4.21
C HIS A 191 -9.04 16.16 -3.10
N HIS A 192 -8.59 15.35 -2.14
CA HIS A 192 -7.80 15.84 -1.01
C HIS A 192 -6.32 15.92 -1.37
N ARG A 193 -5.69 17.04 -1.00
CA ARG A 193 -4.24 17.24 -1.14
C ARG A 193 -3.55 17.29 0.21
N SER A 194 -4.25 17.68 1.27
CA SER A 194 -3.71 17.73 2.62
C SER A 194 -4.19 16.55 3.46
N ILE A 195 -3.32 16.00 4.32
CA ILE A 195 -3.74 14.94 5.25
C ILE A 195 -4.84 15.41 6.22
N TYR A 196 -4.91 16.72 6.50
CA TYR A 196 -5.93 17.32 7.34
C TYR A 196 -7.31 17.33 6.65
N GLU A 197 -7.33 17.50 5.33
CA GLU A 197 -8.56 17.38 4.53
C GLU A 197 -9.06 15.92 4.52
N GLU A 198 -8.17 14.96 4.34
CA GLU A 198 -8.52 13.53 4.40
C GLU A 198 -9.00 13.14 5.80
N GLY A 199 -8.32 13.62 6.85
CA GLY A 199 -8.71 13.43 8.25
C GLY A 199 -10.13 13.94 8.54
N ASP A 200 -10.47 15.15 8.08
CA ASP A 200 -11.83 15.68 8.21
C ASP A 200 -12.87 14.84 7.44
N ALA A 201 -12.56 14.43 6.20
CA ALA A 201 -13.45 13.59 5.41
C ALA A 201 -13.72 12.21 6.06
N ILE A 202 -12.70 11.58 6.66
CA ILE A 202 -12.86 10.32 7.40
C ILE A 202 -13.84 10.45 8.56
N LYS A 203 -13.72 11.55 9.34
CA LYS A 203 -14.61 11.84 10.47
C LYS A 203 -16.06 12.09 10.04
N ARG A 204 -16.27 12.66 8.85
CA ARG A 204 -17.61 12.96 8.31
C ARG A 204 -18.28 11.73 7.71
N ARG A 205 -17.51 10.89 7.03
CA ARG A 205 -17.97 9.60 6.50
C ARG A 205 -18.14 8.52 7.57
N LYS A 206 -17.84 8.83 8.84
CA LYS A 206 -17.89 7.90 9.99
C LYS A 206 -17.14 6.59 9.70
N ARG A 207 -15.96 6.68 9.08
CA ARG A 207 -15.15 5.50 8.72
C ARG A 207 -14.26 5.01 9.86
N TYR A 208 -13.90 5.91 10.77
CA TYR A 208 -13.08 5.65 11.94
C TYR A 208 -13.48 6.60 13.07
N ALA A 209 -13.21 6.19 14.32
CA ALA A 209 -13.53 6.99 15.49
C ALA A 209 -12.82 8.34 15.41
N ARG A 210 -13.60 9.42 15.58
CA ARG A 210 -13.12 10.80 15.59
C ARG A 210 -11.94 11.04 16.53
N PRO A 211 -11.97 10.60 17.80
CA PRO A 211 -10.87 10.88 18.72
C PRO A 211 -9.55 10.26 18.27
N LEU A 212 -9.57 9.12 17.57
CA LEU A 212 -8.36 8.48 17.07
C LEU A 212 -7.73 9.27 15.92
N VAL A 213 -8.57 9.78 15.01
CA VAL A 213 -8.13 10.62 13.89
C VAL A 213 -7.60 11.96 14.41
N ASP A 214 -8.30 12.59 15.35
CA ASP A 214 -7.89 13.88 15.93
C ASP A 214 -6.57 13.76 16.69
N LEU A 215 -6.39 12.67 17.46
CA LEU A 215 -5.15 12.39 18.16
C LEU A 215 -3.97 12.20 17.18
N GLN A 216 -4.16 11.41 16.12
CA GLN A 216 -3.14 11.21 15.08
C GLN A 216 -2.77 12.56 14.40
N MET A 217 -3.75 13.41 14.11
CA MET A 217 -3.50 14.73 13.50
C MET A 217 -2.75 15.67 14.43
N LYS A 218 -3.08 15.66 15.72
CA LYS A 218 -2.38 16.49 16.72
C LYS A 218 -0.92 16.07 16.85
N MET A 219 -0.65 14.77 16.94
CA MET A 219 0.73 14.26 16.98
C MET A 219 1.50 14.67 15.73
N TYR A 220 0.93 14.48 14.54
CA TYR A 220 1.61 14.85 13.29
C TYR A 220 1.87 16.35 13.20
N TYR A 221 0.93 17.19 13.61
CA TYR A 221 1.11 18.64 13.62
C TYR A 221 2.17 19.07 14.64
N TYR A 222 2.13 18.50 15.86
CA TYR A 222 3.15 18.72 16.89
C TYR A 222 4.55 18.35 16.41
N GLU A 223 4.67 17.26 15.64
CA GLU A 223 5.91 16.83 14.99
C GLU A 223 6.22 17.57 13.66
N GLY A 224 5.63 18.74 13.44
CA GLY A 224 5.95 19.63 12.33
C GLY A 224 5.33 19.24 10.98
N MET A 225 4.20 18.53 10.96
CA MET A 225 3.41 18.36 9.73
C MET A 225 2.69 19.65 9.39
N GLU A 226 3.27 20.46 8.52
CA GLU A 226 2.55 21.61 7.98
C GLU A 226 1.47 21.17 6.99
N PRO A 227 0.33 21.89 6.89
CA PRO A 227 -0.65 21.69 5.84
C PRO A 227 -0.02 21.68 4.44
N TRP A 228 -0.59 20.90 3.54
CA TRP A 228 -0.16 20.93 2.14
C TRP A 228 -0.32 22.34 1.54
N SER A 229 0.68 22.77 0.76
CA SER A 229 0.60 23.99 -0.03
C SER A 229 1.24 23.78 -1.41
N PRO A 230 0.89 24.57 -2.43
CA PRO A 230 1.48 24.47 -3.77
C PRO A 230 3.01 24.67 -3.82
N LYS A 231 3.62 25.15 -2.74
CA LYS A 231 5.08 25.33 -2.62
C LYS A 231 5.81 24.03 -2.28
N LYS A 232 5.10 22.99 -1.82
CA LYS A 232 5.70 21.69 -1.51
C LYS A 232 6.11 20.96 -2.79
N LYS A 233 7.19 20.18 -2.72
CA LYS A 233 7.71 19.34 -3.83
C LYS A 233 6.68 18.33 -4.33
N MET A 234 5.96 17.69 -3.41
CA MET A 234 4.92 16.71 -3.74
C MET A 234 3.61 17.42 -4.13
N PRO A 235 2.92 16.97 -5.20
CA PRO A 235 1.64 17.56 -5.65
C PRO A 235 0.48 17.37 -4.66
N GLY A 236 0.64 16.51 -3.65
CA GLY A 236 -0.28 16.31 -2.54
C GLY A 236 0.36 15.44 -1.47
N ASP A 237 -0.06 15.58 -0.21
CA ASP A 237 0.33 14.71 0.91
C ASP A 237 -0.48 13.39 0.93
N VAL A 238 -1.56 13.32 0.13
CA VAL A 238 -2.54 12.21 0.13
C VAL A 238 -2.46 11.42 -1.18
N PRO A 239 -2.10 10.13 -1.14
CA PRO A 239 -2.09 9.28 -2.32
C PRO A 239 -3.48 8.70 -2.64
N GLU A 240 -3.73 8.39 -3.90
CA GLU A 240 -4.72 7.37 -4.27
C GLU A 240 -4.08 6.00 -4.07
N GLY A 241 -4.27 5.44 -2.87
CA GLY A 241 -3.57 4.24 -2.44
C GLY A 241 -4.02 2.96 -3.12
N ALA A 242 -4.98 3.00 -4.06
CA ALA A 242 -5.46 1.79 -4.74
C ALA A 242 -4.37 1.10 -5.58
N VAL A 243 -3.35 1.84 -6.00
CA VAL A 243 -2.23 1.33 -6.81
C VAL A 243 -0.90 1.84 -6.25
N LEU A 244 0.08 0.95 -6.07
CA LEU A 244 1.44 1.33 -5.68
C LEU A 244 2.44 0.64 -6.61
N ILE A 245 3.36 1.39 -7.19
CA ILE A 245 4.40 0.85 -8.07
C ILE A 245 5.74 1.13 -7.41
N ARG A 246 6.57 0.11 -7.22
CA ARG A 246 7.84 0.29 -6.49
C ARG A 246 8.94 -0.64 -6.96
N GLU A 247 10.14 -0.09 -6.92
CA GLU A 247 11.40 -0.83 -6.87
C GLU A 247 11.71 -1.17 -5.40
N HIS A 248 12.21 -2.37 -5.15
CA HIS A 248 12.60 -2.82 -3.82
C HIS A 248 14.05 -2.47 -3.52
N THR A 249 14.26 -1.24 -3.03
CA THR A 249 15.54 -0.72 -2.57
C THR A 249 15.57 -0.62 -1.04
N ALA A 250 16.74 -0.38 -0.45
CA ALA A 250 16.84 -0.17 0.99
C ALA A 250 15.93 0.99 1.47
N THR A 251 15.87 2.07 0.70
CA THR A 251 15.07 3.26 1.05
C THR A 251 13.57 3.04 0.89
N THR A 252 13.11 2.41 -0.21
CA THR A 252 11.67 2.16 -0.41
C THR A 252 11.14 1.10 0.56
N ASN A 253 11.97 0.13 0.91
CA ASN A 253 11.64 -0.85 1.94
C ASN A 253 11.56 -0.16 3.31
N LEU A 254 12.54 0.69 3.67
CA LEU A 254 12.47 1.51 4.89
C LEU A 254 11.21 2.38 4.95
N PHE A 255 10.89 3.08 3.86
CA PHE A 255 9.64 3.85 3.75
C PHE A 255 8.41 2.98 4.03
N SER A 256 8.34 1.80 3.41
CA SER A 256 7.25 0.86 3.61
C SER A 256 7.15 0.39 5.06
N CYS A 257 8.28 0.14 5.73
CA CYS A 257 8.32 -0.24 7.14
C CYS A 257 7.79 0.88 8.05
N LEU A 258 8.29 2.10 7.88
CA LEU A 258 7.87 3.27 8.67
C LEU A 258 6.40 3.59 8.44
N TRP A 259 5.95 3.55 7.17
CA TRP A 259 4.55 3.76 6.82
C TRP A 259 3.64 2.70 7.46
N PHE A 260 4.06 1.43 7.44
CA PHE A 260 3.32 0.37 8.10
C PHE A 260 3.28 0.55 9.62
N ASN A 261 4.36 1.02 10.25
CA ASN A 261 4.38 1.30 11.68
C ASN A 261 3.36 2.37 12.07
N GLU A 262 3.24 3.44 11.29
CA GLU A 262 2.22 4.46 11.49
C GLU A 262 0.80 3.90 11.36
N VAL A 263 0.57 3.07 10.34
CA VAL A 263 -0.72 2.39 10.15
C VAL A 263 -1.03 1.47 11.33
N ASN A 264 -0.04 0.72 11.82
CA ASN A 264 -0.17 -0.17 12.97
C ASN A 264 -0.38 0.59 14.29
N LEU A 265 0.27 1.73 14.46
CA LEU A 265 0.20 2.56 15.66
C LEU A 265 -1.16 3.26 15.74
N PHE A 266 -1.60 3.85 14.63
CA PHE A 266 -2.81 4.66 14.55
C PHE A 266 -3.95 3.94 13.83
N THR A 267 -4.59 4.63 12.89
CA THR A 267 -5.71 4.09 12.12
C THR A 267 -5.20 3.26 10.94
N PRO A 268 -5.98 2.28 10.44
CA PRO A 268 -5.66 1.56 9.21
C PRO A 268 -5.65 2.45 7.96
N ARG A 269 -5.92 3.75 8.10
CA ARG A 269 -6.10 4.69 6.99
C ARG A 269 -4.77 5.20 6.49
N ASP A 270 -4.12 4.33 5.73
CA ASP A 270 -2.86 4.49 5.02
C ASP A 270 -2.66 5.83 4.28
N GLN A 271 -3.73 6.44 3.75
CA GLN A 271 -3.66 7.73 3.07
C GLN A 271 -3.17 8.90 3.95
N ILE A 272 -3.47 8.87 5.25
CA ILE A 272 -3.06 9.93 6.19
C ILE A 272 -1.58 9.79 6.54
N SER A 273 -1.14 8.57 6.86
CA SER A 273 0.23 8.32 7.31
C SER A 273 1.25 8.41 6.18
N PHE A 274 0.83 8.22 4.92
CA PHE A 274 1.71 8.26 3.76
C PHE A 274 2.50 9.58 3.65
N GLY A 275 1.80 10.71 3.58
CA GLY A 275 2.43 12.03 3.42
C GLY A 275 3.32 12.40 4.61
N TYR A 276 2.91 11.99 5.83
CA TYR A 276 3.70 12.19 7.03
C TYR A 276 5.05 11.45 6.95
N VAL A 277 5.07 10.16 6.61
CA VAL A 277 6.32 9.38 6.49
C VAL A 277 7.16 9.85 5.30
N ALA A 278 6.53 10.16 4.16
CA ALA A 278 7.23 10.68 2.99
C ALA A 278 7.99 11.98 3.33
N ARG A 279 7.34 12.89 4.08
CA ARG A 279 7.96 14.13 4.55
C ARG A 279 9.11 13.90 5.52
N ARG A 280 9.04 12.90 6.41
CA ARG A 280 10.15 12.57 7.33
C ARG A 280 11.38 12.01 6.61
N LEU A 281 11.18 11.29 5.50
CA LEU A 281 12.29 10.81 4.68
C LEU A 281 12.84 11.87 3.73
N GLY A 282 12.02 12.88 3.37
CA GLY A 282 12.44 14.00 2.54
C GLY A 282 13.09 13.53 1.24
N ASP A 283 14.25 14.09 0.90
CA ASP A 283 14.98 13.77 -0.33
C ASP A 283 15.63 12.37 -0.34
N ALA A 284 15.62 11.64 0.79
CA ALA A 284 16.07 10.24 0.76
C ALA A 284 15.11 9.35 -0.05
N LEU A 285 13.82 9.73 -0.14
CA LEU A 285 12.80 8.99 -0.87
C LEU A 285 12.49 9.66 -2.21
N GLU A 286 12.95 9.02 -3.29
CA GLU A 286 12.61 9.43 -4.65
C GLU A 286 11.21 8.93 -5.03
N LEU A 287 10.21 9.73 -4.68
CA LEU A 287 8.79 9.46 -4.88
C LEU A 287 8.23 10.24 -6.07
N PHE A 288 7.56 9.54 -6.98
CA PHE A 288 6.77 10.12 -8.06
C PHE A 288 5.27 10.03 -7.77
N MET A 289 4.57 11.15 -7.85
CA MET A 289 3.12 11.16 -7.75
C MET A 289 2.49 11.56 -9.08
N PHE A 290 1.91 10.59 -9.79
CA PHE A 290 1.32 10.82 -11.10
C PHE A 290 -0.14 11.30 -10.99
N PRO A 291 -0.63 12.09 -11.95
CA PRO A 291 -1.98 12.63 -11.90
C PRO A 291 -3.06 11.54 -12.01
N ASN A 292 -4.23 11.80 -11.46
CA ASN A 292 -5.34 10.85 -11.45
C ASN A 292 -5.86 10.47 -12.85
N CYS A 293 -5.62 11.30 -13.88
CA CYS A 293 -5.96 10.93 -15.26
C CYS A 293 -5.21 9.68 -15.74
N GLU A 294 -3.92 9.57 -15.41
CA GLU A 294 -3.13 8.38 -15.75
C GLU A 294 -3.63 7.16 -15.01
N TYR A 295 -4.00 7.30 -13.74
CA TYR A 295 -4.62 6.24 -12.95
C TYR A 295 -5.85 5.65 -13.66
N ASN A 296 -6.76 6.49 -14.15
CA ASN A 296 -7.97 6.05 -14.85
C ASN A 296 -7.69 5.41 -16.22
N SER A 297 -6.50 5.65 -16.80
CA SER A 297 -6.08 5.01 -18.06
C SER A 297 -5.51 3.60 -17.87
N LEU A 298 -5.08 3.28 -16.64
CA LEU A 298 -4.38 2.03 -16.31
C LEU A 298 -5.28 1.00 -15.65
N PHE A 299 -6.34 1.46 -14.95
CA PHE A 299 -7.16 0.61 -14.11
C PHE A 299 -8.65 0.94 -14.19
N VAL A 300 -9.49 -0.07 -14.00
CA VAL A 300 -10.95 0.08 -13.84
C VAL A 300 -11.33 -0.19 -12.39
N LEU A 301 -12.12 0.72 -11.80
CA LEU A 301 -12.62 0.60 -10.44
C LEU A 301 -13.99 -0.08 -10.44
N HIS A 302 -14.07 -1.24 -9.78
CA HIS A 302 -15.33 -1.93 -9.53
C HIS A 302 -15.92 -1.52 -8.16
N ARG A 303 -17.23 -1.72 -8.00
CA ARG A 303 -17.91 -1.49 -6.71
C ARG A 303 -17.63 -2.66 -5.78
N HIS A 304 -17.44 -2.36 -4.49
CA HIS A 304 -17.32 -3.41 -3.48
C HIS A 304 -18.59 -4.26 -3.40
N THR A 305 -18.42 -5.55 -3.13
CA THR A 305 -19.56 -6.44 -2.90
C THR A 305 -20.23 -6.15 -1.55
N ARG A 306 -19.47 -5.62 -0.58
CA ARG A 306 -19.94 -5.20 0.75
C ARG A 306 -19.22 -3.93 1.22
N GLU A 307 -19.92 -3.05 1.94
CA GLU A 307 -19.29 -1.91 2.60
C GLU A 307 -18.51 -2.37 3.84
N HIS A 308 -17.29 -1.86 4.00
CA HIS A 308 -16.53 -2.05 5.24
C HIS A 308 -17.05 -1.12 6.34
N SER A 309 -17.52 -1.69 7.44
CA SER A 309 -17.71 -0.99 8.71
C SER A 309 -16.66 -1.45 9.71
N SER A 310 -16.07 -0.52 10.47
CA SER A 310 -15.22 -0.87 11.61
C SER A 310 -16.01 -0.77 12.90
N LYS A 311 -15.83 -1.71 13.83
CA LYS A 311 -16.57 -1.71 15.11
C LYS A 311 -16.34 -0.42 15.91
N VAL A 312 -15.19 0.23 15.74
CA VAL A 312 -14.81 1.48 16.43
C VAL A 312 -15.32 2.76 15.76
N GLU A 313 -15.94 2.66 14.57
CA GLU A 313 -16.23 3.85 13.75
C GLU A 313 -17.26 4.81 14.36
N TRP A 314 -18.11 4.30 15.24
CA TRP A 314 -19.20 5.04 15.90
C TRP A 314 -18.80 5.72 17.21
N ALA A 315 -17.63 5.38 17.76
CA ALA A 315 -17.20 5.92 19.04
C ALA A 315 -16.84 7.42 18.93
N LYS A 316 -17.37 8.21 19.86
CA LYS A 316 -17.18 9.67 19.91
C LYS A 316 -16.06 10.08 20.85
N THR A 317 -15.79 9.28 21.88
CA THR A 317 -14.74 9.51 22.88
C THR A 317 -13.84 8.28 22.98
N VAL A 318 -12.66 8.44 23.57
CA VAL A 318 -11.76 7.31 23.84
C VAL A 318 -12.38 6.38 24.89
N ASP A 319 -13.05 6.95 25.90
CA ASP A 319 -13.70 6.20 26.97
C ASP A 319 -14.77 5.25 26.44
N GLU A 320 -15.59 5.69 25.45
CA GLU A 320 -16.57 4.82 24.79
C GLU A 320 -15.92 3.61 24.11
N ILE A 321 -14.70 3.74 23.59
CA ILE A 321 -13.98 2.62 22.94
C ILE A 321 -13.50 1.62 24.00
N VAL A 322 -13.03 2.13 25.14
CA VAL A 322 -12.56 1.32 26.28
C VAL A 322 -13.71 0.59 26.95
N GLU A 323 -14.77 1.30 27.32
CA GLU A 323 -15.95 0.74 28.00
C GLU A 323 -16.67 -0.32 27.18
N LYS A 324 -16.76 -0.13 25.86
CA LYS A 324 -17.40 -1.08 24.94
C LYS A 324 -16.49 -2.25 24.55
N GLY A 325 -15.26 -2.30 25.07
CA GLY A 325 -14.30 -3.36 24.72
C GLY A 325 -13.95 -3.40 23.23
N LEU A 326 -14.01 -2.25 22.54
CA LEU A 326 -13.78 -2.16 21.09
C LEU A 326 -12.28 -2.09 20.72
N ARG A 327 -11.41 -2.24 21.72
CA ARG A 327 -9.97 -2.36 21.54
C ARG A 327 -9.62 -3.69 20.88
N GLU A 328 -8.76 -3.64 19.87
CA GLU A 328 -8.22 -4.85 19.24
C GLU A 328 -7.46 -5.69 20.28
N SER A 329 -7.75 -6.98 20.31
CA SER A 329 -7.09 -7.95 21.17
C SER A 329 -5.74 -8.41 20.60
N ARG A 330 -5.58 -8.31 19.27
CA ARG A 330 -4.36 -8.65 18.54
C ARG A 330 -3.88 -7.47 17.69
N GLY A 331 -2.60 -7.10 17.85
CA GLY A 331 -1.98 -5.98 17.13
C GLY A 331 -2.60 -4.61 17.48
N GLY A 332 -2.23 -3.55 16.75
CA GLY A 332 -2.95 -2.26 16.82
C GLY A 332 -2.76 -1.49 18.15
N LEU A 333 -1.57 -1.56 18.74
CA LEU A 333 -1.32 -1.14 20.14
C LEU A 333 -1.11 0.37 20.33
N GLY A 334 -0.89 1.14 19.27
CA GLY A 334 -0.28 2.45 19.39
C GLY A 334 -1.12 3.52 20.08
N LEU A 335 -2.40 3.61 19.70
CA LEU A 335 -3.34 4.58 20.25
C LEU A 335 -3.65 4.37 21.74
N TRP A 336 -3.32 3.20 22.29
CA TRP A 336 -3.53 2.84 23.69
C TRP A 336 -2.33 3.17 24.58
N THR A 337 -1.22 3.54 23.98
CA THR A 337 -0.01 3.94 24.69
C THR A 337 0.00 5.46 24.77
N PRO A 338 0.15 6.06 25.96
CA PRO A 338 0.24 7.51 26.10
C PRO A 338 1.36 8.07 25.22
N TYR A 339 1.05 9.14 24.49
CA TYR A 339 2.08 9.88 23.76
C TYR A 339 2.91 10.70 24.73
N PRO A 340 4.25 10.72 24.61
CA PRO A 340 5.11 11.37 25.60
C PRO A 340 4.92 12.89 25.74
N ALA A 341 4.44 13.56 24.69
CA ALA A 341 4.27 15.01 24.69
C ALA A 341 2.85 15.44 25.08
N ASP A 342 2.73 16.63 25.67
CA ASP A 342 1.44 17.26 25.91
C ASP A 342 0.84 17.80 24.60
N LEU A 343 -0.34 17.31 24.25
CA LEU A 343 -1.09 17.67 23.04
C LEU A 343 -2.29 18.58 23.35
N SER A 344 -2.45 19.01 24.60
CA SER A 344 -3.58 19.84 25.04
C SER A 344 -3.62 21.20 24.35
N SER A 345 -2.45 21.82 24.18
CA SER A 345 -2.28 23.13 23.52
C SER A 345 -2.18 23.06 21.99
N VAL A 346 -2.24 21.86 21.40
CA VAL A 346 -2.08 21.68 19.95
C VAL A 346 -3.41 21.94 19.23
N GLU A 347 -3.48 23.08 18.56
CA GLU A 347 -4.60 23.45 17.69
C GLU A 347 -4.36 23.01 16.25
N LEU A 348 -5.34 22.28 15.69
CA LEU A 348 -5.26 21.81 14.32
C LEU A 348 -5.59 22.93 13.32
N PRO A 349 -4.94 22.94 12.14
CA PRO A 349 -5.19 23.93 11.11
C PRO A 349 -6.63 23.88 10.60
N ALA A 350 -7.20 25.06 10.30
CA ALA A 350 -8.52 25.15 9.70
C ALA A 350 -8.55 24.54 8.29
N VAL A 351 -9.44 23.57 8.08
CA VAL A 351 -9.58 22.87 6.79
C VAL A 351 -10.58 23.62 5.91
N ARG A 352 -10.11 24.17 4.79
CA ARG A 352 -11.00 24.76 3.76
C ARG A 352 -11.59 23.65 2.91
N ARG A 353 -12.92 23.62 2.80
CA ARG A 353 -13.63 22.63 1.99
C ARG A 353 -13.41 22.92 0.51
N THR A 354 -12.70 22.03 -0.17
CA THR A 354 -12.44 22.12 -1.62
C THR A 354 -13.37 21.21 -2.44
N SER A 355 -14.10 20.28 -1.80
CA SER A 355 -15.05 19.38 -2.46
C SER A 355 -16.24 19.00 -1.56
N PRO A 356 -17.47 18.92 -2.09
CA PRO A 356 -18.63 18.34 -1.38
C PRO A 356 -18.53 16.82 -1.16
N ALA A 357 -17.65 16.14 -1.92
CA ALA A 357 -17.58 14.69 -1.95
C ALA A 357 -16.71 14.09 -0.83
N GLY A 358 -15.87 14.89 -0.16
CA GLY A 358 -15.23 14.47 1.10
C GLY A 358 -16.29 14.39 2.16
#